data_AF-A0A1H0TQI8-F1
#
_entry.id   AF-A0A1H0TQI8-F1
#
_cell.length_a   1.000
_cell.length_b   1.000
_cell.length_c   1.000
_cell.angle_alpha   90.00
_cell.angle_beta   90.00
_cell.angle_gamma   90.00
#
_symmetry.space_group_name_H-M   'P 1'
#
loop_
_entity.id
_entity.type
_entity.pdbx_description
1 polymer ?
#
loop_
_entity_poly.entity_id
_entity_poly.type
_entity_poly.pdbx_seq_one_letter_code
_entity_poly.pdbx_strand_id
1 'polypeptide(L)' 'MRVERDSKKIIKRLKDEGFELVSVRGSHHKFRKGEITLIIPHPKKDLPLGTARSIAKDAGWI' A
#
# COMPACT_ATOMS: atom_id res chain seq x y z
N MET A 1 -16.38 -7.97 -3.39
CA MET A 1 -15.22 -7.62 -2.54
C MET A 1 -14.86 -6.16 -2.79
N ARG A 2 -14.99 -5.26 -1.79
CA ARG A 2 -14.61 -3.85 -1.95
C ARG A 2 -13.15 -3.69 -1.54
N VAL A 3 -12.28 -3.33 -2.49
CA VAL A 3 -10.87 -3.04 -2.22
C VAL A 3 -10.75 -1.53 -1.92
N GLU A 4 -10.03 -1.18 -0.85
CA GLU A 4 -9.79 0.22 -0.48
C GLU A 4 -8.85 0.87 -1.52
N ARG A 5 -9.21 2.07 -1.99
CA ARG A 5 -8.51 2.78 -3.08
C ARG A 5 -7.81 4.05 -2.60
N ASP A 6 -8.07 4.50 -1.38
CA ASP A 6 -7.39 5.65 -0.79
C ASP A 6 -6.01 5.26 -0.27
N SER A 7 -4.95 5.81 -0.87
CA SER A 7 -3.57 5.56 -0.44
C SER A 7 -3.35 5.87 1.04
N LYS A 8 -4.02 6.87 1.63
CA LYS A 8 -3.88 7.20 3.05
C LYS A 8 -4.40 6.07 3.94
N LYS A 9 -5.54 5.49 3.58
CA LYS A 9 -6.15 4.39 4.34
C LYS A 9 -5.35 3.10 4.19
N ILE A 10 -4.87 2.81 2.98
CA ILE A 10 -4.00 1.66 2.71
C ILE A 10 -2.71 1.78 3.52
N ILE A 11 -2.05 2.95 3.50
CA ILE A 11 -0.83 3.19 4.28
C ILE A 11 -1.09 3.04 5.78
N LYS A 12 -2.21 3.58 6.29
CA LYS A 12 -2.57 3.44 7.71
C LYS A 12 -2.70 1.97 8.08
N ARG A 13 -3.47 1.20 7.33
CA ARG A 13 -3.65 -0.24 7.56
C ARG A 13 -2.33 -1.01 7.49
N LEU A 14 -1.47 -0.71 6.51
CA LEU A 14 -0.17 -1.34 6.41
C LEU A 14 0.70 -1.05 7.64
N LYS A 15 0.74 0.19 8.13
CA LYS A 15 1.46 0.52 9.37
C LYS A 15 0.90 -0.24 10.57
N ASP A 16 -0.42 -0.33 10.69
CA ASP A 16 -1.09 -1.09 11.76
C ASP A 16 -0.75 -2.59 11.69
N GLU A 17 -0.53 -3.12 10.49
CA GLU A 17 -0.08 -4.50 10.25
C GLU A 17 1.43 -4.70 10.43
N GLY A 18 2.18 -3.65 10.76
CA GLY A 18 3.63 -3.69 11.01
C GLY A 18 4.51 -3.51 9.77
N PHE A 19 3.98 -2.92 8.70
CA PHE A 19 4.81 -2.46 7.58
C PHE A 19 5.48 -1.14 7.91
N GLU A 20 6.78 -1.07 7.65
CA GLU A 20 7.61 0.10 7.88
C GLU A 20 7.94 0.81 6.56
N LEU A 21 7.99 2.14 6.60
CA LEU A 21 8.38 2.94 5.44
C LEU A 21 9.91 2.90 5.31
N VAL A 22 10.41 2.25 4.25
CA VAL A 22 11.84 2.07 3.99
C VAL A 22 12.43 3.24 3.21
N SER A 23 11.74 3.68 2.17
CA SER A 23 12.21 4.78 1.33
C SER A 23 11.07 5.45 0.57
N VAL A 24 11.32 6.68 0.14
CA VAL A 24 10.39 7.46 -0.68
C VAL A 24 11.14 8.00 -1.89
N ARG A 25 10.58 7.77 -3.08
CA ARG A 25 11.10 8.35 -4.32
C ARG A 25 9.96 9.04 -5.07
N GLY A 26 9.90 10.37 -4.95
CA GLY A 26 8.77 11.15 -5.47
C GLY A 26 7.46 10.68 -4.84
N SER A 27 6.49 10.29 -5.66
CA SER A 27 5.20 9.77 -5.20
C SER A 27 5.20 8.28 -4.83
N HIS A 28 6.34 7.58 -4.88
CA HIS A 28 6.39 6.14 -4.59
C HIS A 28 6.97 5.90 -3.20
N HIS A 29 6.13 5.43 -2.29
CA HIS A 29 6.50 5.08 -0.92
C HIS A 29 6.71 3.57 -0.82
N LYS A 30 7.90 3.16 -0.42
CA LYS A 30 8.29 1.76 -0.29
C LYS A 30 8.07 1.30 1.15
N PHE A 31 7.16 0.37 1.35
CA PHE A 31 6.85 -0.26 2.62
C PHE A 31 7.44 -1.67 2.69
N ARG A 32 7.90 -2.11 3.86
CA ARG A 32 8.45 -3.45 4.07
C ARG A 32 7.96 -4.05 5.38
N LYS A 33 7.66 -5.35 5.35
CA LYS A 33 7.38 -6.18 6.52
C LYS A 33 8.08 -7.52 6.34
N GLY A 34 9.20 -7.71 7.05
CA GLY A 34 10.06 -8.88 6.87
C GLY A 34 10.59 -9.00 5.43
N GLU A 35 10.16 -10.03 4.71
CA GLU A 35 10.52 -10.26 3.31
C GLU A 35 9.56 -9.59 2.31
N ILE A 36 8.37 -9.17 2.75
CA ILE A 36 7.37 -8.55 1.89
C ILE A 36 7.72 -7.07 1.69
N THR A 37 7.77 -6.63 0.42
CA THR A 37 8.01 -5.24 0.03
C THR A 37 6.89 -4.75 -0.88
N LEU A 38 6.26 -3.64 -0.53
CA LEU A 38 5.17 -3.01 -1.27
C LEU A 38 5.54 -1.59 -1.69
N ILE A 39 5.08 -1.17 -2.86
CA ILE A 39 5.26 0.21 -3.34
C ILE A 39 3.88 0.85 -3.49
N ILE A 40 3.66 1.95 -2.77
CA ILE A 40 2.40 2.69 -2.79
C ILE A 40 2.59 4.03 -3.48
N PRO A 41 1.78 4.33 -4.53
CA PRO A 41 1.67 5.69 -5.05
C PRO A 41 0.94 6.56 -4.04
N HIS A 42 1.64 7.51 -3.43
CA HIS A 42 1.08 8.49 -2.51
C HIS A 42 1.72 9.87 -2.76
N PRO A 43 0.93 10.96 -2.75
CA PRO A 43 -0.48 11.04 -2.38
C PRO A 43 -1.45 10.75 -3.54
N LYS A 44 -2.34 9.74 -3.36
CA LYS A 44 -3.48 9.49 -4.26
C LYS A 44 -4.73 9.09 -3.47
N LYS A 45 -5.83 9.82 -3.68
CA LYS A 45 -7.12 9.53 -3.03
C LYS A 45 -7.89 8.40 -3.70
N ASP A 46 -7.71 8.23 -5.01
CA ASP A 46 -8.31 7.13 -5.77
C ASP A 46 -7.23 6.43 -6.61
N LEU A 47 -6.70 5.34 -6.09
CA LEU A 47 -5.81 4.47 -6.85
C LEU A 47 -6.63 3.71 -7.90
N PRO A 48 -6.09 3.43 -9.11
CA PRO A 48 -6.73 2.53 -10.05
C PRO A 48 -7.06 1.20 -9.38
N LEU A 49 -8.22 0.62 -9.68
CA LEU A 49 -8.69 -0.61 -9.04
C LEU A 49 -7.66 -1.74 -9.15
N GLY A 50 -6.99 -1.86 -10.29
CA GLY A 50 -5.91 -2.82 -10.48
C GLY A 50 -4.76 -2.62 -9.50
N THR A 51 -4.30 -1.38 -9.32
CA THR A 51 -3.23 -1.04 -8.37
C THR A 51 -3.64 -1.35 -6.94
N ALA A 52 -4.83 -0.91 -6.52
CA ALA A 52 -5.35 -1.16 -5.19
C ALA A 52 -5.49 -2.68 -4.92
N ARG A 53 -5.96 -3.43 -5.91
CA ARG A 53 -6.12 -4.89 -5.82
C ARG A 53 -4.78 -5.62 -5.76
N SER A 54 -3.79 -5.21 -6.54
CA SER A 54 -2.44 -5.79 -6.46
C SER A 54 -1.82 -5.54 -5.09
N ILE A 55 -1.91 -4.30 -4.57
CA ILE A 55 -1.44 -3.99 -3.22
C ILE A 55 -2.15 -4.86 -2.17
N ALA A 56 -3.48 -5.00 -2.28
CA ALA A 56 -4.25 -5.82 -1.36
C ALA A 56 -3.86 -7.31 -1.44
N LYS A 57 -3.57 -7.83 -2.63
CA LYS A 57 -3.12 -9.21 -2.84
C LYS A 57 -1.74 -9.44 -2.21
N ASP A 58 -0.79 -8.54 -2.50
CA ASP A 58 0.57 -8.65 -2.00
C ASP A 58 0.65 -8.41 -0.48
N ALA A 59 -0.30 -7.64 0.08
CA ALA A 59 -0.49 -7.46 1.50
C ALA A 59 -1.28 -8.61 2.18
N GLY A 60 -1.82 -9.56 1.41
CA GLY A 60 -2.59 -10.69 1.94
C GLY A 60 -3.99 -10.34 2.44
N TRP A 61 -4.60 -9.26 1.94
CA TRP A 61 -5.98 -8.86 2.29
C TRP A 61 -7.03 -9.55 1.43
N ILE A 62 -6.61 -10.13 0.30
CA ILE A 62 -7.45 -10.82 -0.67
C ILE A 62 -6.78 -12.08 -1.19
#